data_AF-A0A7J7KSV6-F1
#
_entry.id   AF-A0A7J7KSV6-F1
#
_cell.length_a   1.000
_cell.length_b   1.000
_cell.length_c   1.000
_cell.angle_alpha   90.00
_cell.angle_beta   90.00
_cell.angle_gamma   90.00
#
_symmetry.space_group_name_H-M   'P 1'
#
loop_
_entity.id
_entity.type
_entity.pdbx_description
1 polymer ?
#
loop_
_entity_poly.entity_id
_entity_poly.type
_entity_poly.pdbx_seq_one_letter_code
_entity_poly.pdbx_strand_id
1 'polypeptide(L)'
;MILPQDPVQAAIVLALNNCYYDDAIFLGERLFAEASTDSTLFLLASCYYQAGKKSQAYRFLRNNGYPTARCKYLFSMCCFDVGKLNEAELILTNESPQKPKTVKEFSDEYGDTAPFAISLLADIYRKTERPDKALEYYYASLSLNPFLWSSFSNICKLGGKPDPEKIFQAGHVQQAMNSVKSVLFSPYATVGSNSLVTPKTKNKESCTSLSTVSRCFSFSLNKIRRAKHKFICKLSCAHIGLYI
;
A
#
# COMPACT_ATOMS: atom_id res chain seq x y z
N MET A 1 2.26 -12.63 5.19
CA MET A 1 3.05 -13.14 6.32
C MET A 1 4.37 -13.62 5.72
N ILE A 2 5.47 -12.93 5.94
CA ILE A 2 6.79 -13.31 5.39
C ILE A 2 7.36 -14.35 6.36
N LEU A 3 7.53 -15.61 5.94
CA LEU A 3 8.36 -16.59 6.64
C LEU A 3 9.68 -16.70 5.87
N PRO A 4 10.77 -16.15 6.40
CA PRO A 4 12.06 -16.22 5.76
C PRO A 4 12.66 -17.63 5.80
N GLN A 5 13.33 -18.00 4.71
CA GLN A 5 14.12 -19.24 4.62
C GLN A 5 15.34 -19.24 5.56
N ASP A 6 15.69 -18.06 6.08
CA ASP A 6 16.73 -17.84 7.08
C ASP A 6 16.08 -17.64 8.47
N PRO A 7 16.40 -18.47 9.48
CA PRO A 7 15.84 -18.33 10.82
C PRO A 7 16.08 -16.96 11.45
N VAL A 8 17.16 -16.26 11.09
CA VAL A 8 17.48 -14.92 11.59
C VAL A 8 16.50 -13.89 11.02
N GLN A 9 16.26 -13.94 9.71
CA GLN A 9 15.24 -13.08 9.10
C GLN A 9 13.86 -13.35 9.72
N ALA A 10 13.53 -14.62 10.02
CA ALA A 10 12.26 -14.97 10.65
C ALA A 10 12.12 -14.36 12.06
N ALA A 11 13.19 -14.40 12.85
CA ALA A 11 13.24 -13.76 14.15
C ALA A 11 13.07 -12.24 14.05
N ILE A 12 13.72 -11.58 13.08
CA ILE A 12 13.56 -10.13 12.82
C ILE A 12 12.09 -9.81 12.50
N VAL A 13 11.48 -10.53 11.56
CA VAL A 13 10.07 -10.30 11.17
C VAL A 13 9.12 -10.56 12.35
N LEU A 14 9.40 -11.57 13.17
CA LEU A 14 8.61 -11.86 14.37
C LEU A 14 8.71 -10.72 15.39
N ALA A 15 9.92 -10.25 15.68
CA ALA A 15 10.14 -9.11 16.58
C ALA A 15 9.43 -7.85 16.07
N LEU A 16 9.55 -7.58 14.77
CA LEU A 16 8.92 -6.45 14.09
C LEU A 16 7.39 -6.48 14.19
N ASN A 17 6.76 -7.65 13.95
CA ASN A 17 5.32 -7.83 14.04
C ASN A 17 4.79 -7.69 15.49
N ASN A 18 5.64 -7.92 16.49
CA ASN A 18 5.31 -7.76 17.91
C ASN A 18 5.80 -6.42 18.49
N CYS A 19 6.19 -5.46 17.63
CA CYS A 19 6.65 -4.13 18.02
C CYS A 19 7.92 -4.10 18.88
N TYR A 20 8.73 -5.17 18.89
CA TYR A 20 10.05 -5.20 19.50
C TYR A 20 11.09 -4.62 18.54
N TYR A 21 11.02 -3.29 18.36
CA TYR A 21 11.77 -2.60 17.30
C TYR A 21 13.28 -2.57 17.53
N ASP A 22 13.73 -2.43 18.78
CA ASP A 22 15.16 -2.38 19.08
C ASP A 22 15.83 -3.74 18.82
N ASP A 23 15.16 -4.84 19.17
CA ASP A 23 15.62 -6.20 18.86
C ASP A 23 15.65 -6.45 17.35
N ALA A 24 14.58 -6.06 16.63
CA ALA A 24 14.49 -6.20 15.19
C ALA A 24 15.59 -5.39 14.46
N ILE A 25 15.85 -4.16 14.92
CA ILE A 25 16.92 -3.32 14.37
C ILE A 25 18.29 -3.94 14.64
N PHE A 26 18.57 -4.33 15.88
CA PHE A 26 19.88 -4.90 16.24
C PHE A 26 20.18 -6.15 15.40
N LEU A 27 19.25 -7.09 15.33
CA LEU A 27 19.38 -8.30 14.51
C LEU A 27 19.49 -7.97 13.02
N GLY A 28 18.70 -7.01 12.53
CA GLY A 28 18.75 -6.54 11.14
C GLY A 28 20.09 -5.93 10.75
N GLU A 29 20.69 -5.11 11.62
CA GLU A 29 22.02 -4.53 11.42
C GLU A 29 23.10 -5.60 11.34
N ARG A 30 23.08 -6.57 12.28
CA ARG A 30 24.03 -7.69 12.27
C ARG A 30 23.90 -8.50 10.98
N LEU A 31 22.67 -8.84 10.60
CA LEU A 31 22.42 -9.61 9.39
C LEU A 31 22.85 -8.88 8.11
N PHE A 32 22.61 -7.56 8.01
CA PHE A 32 23.02 -6.78 6.84
C PHE A 32 24.55 -6.62 6.76
N ALA A 33 25.22 -6.50 7.89
CA ALA A 33 26.68 -6.44 7.96
C ALA A 33 27.34 -7.77 7.55
N GLU A 34 26.73 -8.90 7.90
CA GLU A 34 27.17 -10.23 7.49
C GLU A 34 26.88 -10.49 6.00
N ALA A 35 25.65 -10.17 5.56
CA ALA A 35 25.17 -10.44 4.21
C ALA A 35 24.39 -9.24 3.65
N SER A 36 25.08 -8.38 2.89
CA SER A 36 24.48 -7.19 2.27
C SER A 36 23.77 -7.54 0.95
N THR A 37 22.58 -8.12 1.04
CA THR A 37 21.72 -8.49 -0.10
C THR A 37 20.52 -7.56 -0.21
N ASP A 38 19.83 -7.56 -1.36
CA ASP A 38 18.60 -6.79 -1.57
C ASP A 38 17.50 -7.10 -0.52
N SER A 39 17.42 -8.36 -0.08
CA SER A 39 16.45 -8.80 0.93
C SER A 39 16.77 -8.23 2.31
N THR A 40 18.03 -8.35 2.74
CA THR A 40 18.49 -7.85 4.05
C THR A 40 18.50 -6.32 4.10
N LEU A 41 18.80 -5.66 2.98
CA LEU A 41 18.65 -4.23 2.79
C LEU A 41 17.21 -3.77 3.04
N PHE A 42 16.24 -4.39 2.36
CA PHE A 42 14.83 -4.05 2.52
C PHE A 42 14.34 -4.33 3.95
N LEU A 43 14.76 -5.46 4.54
CA LEU A 43 14.36 -5.85 5.89
C LEU A 43 14.84 -4.85 6.94
N LEU A 44 16.13 -4.47 6.92
CA LEU A 44 16.68 -3.50 7.85
C LEU A 44 16.07 -2.11 7.66
N ALA A 45 15.91 -1.65 6.42
CA ALA A 45 15.22 -0.40 6.12
C ALA A 45 13.78 -0.39 6.66
N SER A 46 13.07 -1.52 6.55
CA SER A 46 11.72 -1.68 7.08
C SER A 46 11.70 -1.61 8.61
N CYS A 47 12.69 -2.19 9.29
CA CYS A 47 12.83 -2.09 10.75
C CYS A 47 12.99 -0.63 11.18
N TYR A 48 13.87 0.13 10.54
CA TYR A 48 14.03 1.56 10.83
C TYR A 48 12.75 2.35 10.59
N TYR A 49 12.06 2.11 9.47
CA TYR A 49 10.86 2.84 9.12
C TYR A 49 9.70 2.57 10.11
N GLN A 50 9.47 1.30 10.46
CA GLN A 50 8.41 0.91 11.40
C GLN A 50 8.69 1.35 12.84
N ALA A 51 9.96 1.43 13.24
CA ALA A 51 10.38 2.01 14.51
C ALA A 51 10.18 3.54 14.59
N GLY A 52 9.65 4.17 13.53
CA GLY A 52 9.49 5.63 13.44
C GLY A 52 10.78 6.39 13.11
N LYS A 53 11.91 5.70 12.93
CA LYS A 53 13.24 6.27 12.59
C LYS A 53 13.34 6.58 11.09
N LYS A 54 12.35 7.31 10.55
CA LYS A 54 12.16 7.56 9.11
C LYS A 54 13.35 8.27 8.45
N SER A 55 13.96 9.24 9.14
CA SER A 55 15.17 9.92 8.66
C SER A 55 16.39 8.98 8.59
N GLN A 56 16.49 8.01 9.50
CA GLN A 56 17.54 6.98 9.47
C GLN A 56 17.32 6.01 8.31
N ALA A 57 16.07 5.54 8.12
CA ALA A 57 15.70 4.70 6.99
C ALA A 57 15.99 5.40 5.63
N TYR A 58 15.66 6.69 5.53
CA TYR A 58 16.00 7.51 4.37
C TYR A 58 17.51 7.51 4.08
N ARG A 59 18.34 7.87 5.07
CA ARG A 59 19.80 7.93 4.90
C ARG A 59 20.37 6.55 4.55
N PHE A 60 19.86 5.50 5.18
CA PHE A 60 20.30 4.14 4.94
C PHE A 60 20.05 3.70 3.49
N LEU A 61 18.82 3.88 2.97
CA LEU A 61 18.48 3.56 1.57
C LEU A 61 19.18 4.49 0.57
N ARG A 62 19.37 5.77 0.91
CA ARG A 62 20.12 6.70 0.06
C ARG A 62 21.58 6.28 -0.12
N ASN A 63 22.19 5.74 0.93
CA ASN A 63 23.60 5.34 0.91
C ASN A 63 23.83 3.95 0.30
N ASN A 64 22.89 3.02 0.51
CA ASN A 64 23.05 1.61 0.08
C ASN A 64 22.25 1.28 -1.21
N GLY A 65 21.45 2.22 -1.72
CA GLY A 65 20.64 2.05 -2.92
C GLY A 65 19.25 1.44 -2.66
N TYR A 66 18.51 1.23 -3.75
CA TYR A 66 17.14 0.71 -3.74
C TYR A 66 16.84 -0.14 -5.00
N PRO A 67 17.51 -1.30 -5.16
CA PRO A 67 17.49 -2.07 -6.41
C PRO A 67 16.12 -2.69 -6.72
N THR A 68 15.34 -3.03 -5.69
CA THR A 68 14.04 -3.68 -5.85
C THR A 68 12.88 -2.68 -5.82
N ALA A 69 11.75 -3.04 -6.43
CA ALA A 69 10.54 -2.21 -6.38
C ALA A 69 10.04 -1.96 -4.94
N ARG A 70 10.22 -2.95 -4.03
CA ARG A 70 9.91 -2.79 -2.60
C ARG A 70 10.82 -1.75 -1.94
N CYS A 71 12.12 -1.75 -2.25
CA CYS A 71 13.03 -0.71 -1.80
C CYS A 71 12.67 0.66 -2.37
N LYS A 72 12.35 0.77 -3.67
CA LYS A 72 11.88 2.03 -4.29
C LYS A 72 10.65 2.59 -3.59
N TYR A 73 9.66 1.73 -3.34
CA TYR A 73 8.44 2.13 -2.65
C TYR A 73 8.73 2.60 -1.21
N LEU A 74 9.50 1.82 -0.44
CA LEU A 74 9.90 2.18 0.92
C LEU A 74 10.71 3.47 0.97
N PHE A 75 11.63 3.66 0.03
CA PHE A 75 12.42 4.88 -0.07
C PHE A 75 11.53 6.09 -0.40
N SER A 76 10.56 5.93 -1.30
CA SER A 76 9.58 6.97 -1.62
C SER A 76 8.72 7.34 -0.41
N MET A 77 8.32 6.36 0.42
CA MET A 77 7.63 6.63 1.69
C MET A 77 8.51 7.43 2.65
N CYS A 78 9.78 7.06 2.79
CA CYS A 78 10.74 7.81 3.60
C CYS A 78 10.89 9.26 3.10
N CYS A 79 11.03 9.46 1.79
CA CYS A 79 11.12 10.78 1.17
C CYS A 79 9.86 11.62 1.44
N PHE A 80 8.67 11.02 1.29
CA PHE A 80 7.40 11.69 1.56
C PHE A 80 7.28 12.15 3.02
N ASP A 81 7.70 11.31 3.96
CA ASP A 81 7.64 11.61 5.38
C ASP A 81 8.66 12.66 5.83
N VAL A 82 9.87 12.65 5.25
CA VAL A 82 10.91 13.65 5.50
C VAL A 82 10.62 14.97 4.78
N GLY A 83 9.59 15.01 3.91
CA GLY A 83 9.17 16.20 3.17
C GLY A 83 9.89 16.41 1.82
N LYS A 84 10.69 15.44 1.37
CA LYS A 84 11.37 15.46 0.07
C LYS A 84 10.44 14.99 -1.05
N LEU A 85 9.37 15.74 -1.29
CA LEU A 85 8.29 15.34 -2.21
C LEU A 85 8.75 15.15 -3.66
N ASN A 86 9.61 16.04 -4.17
CA ASN A 86 10.14 15.95 -5.53
C ASN A 86 11.01 14.70 -5.72
N GLU A 87 11.81 14.34 -4.72
CA GLU A 87 12.63 13.12 -4.75
C GLU A 87 11.74 11.88 -4.76
N ALA A 88 10.69 11.86 -3.92
CA ALA A 88 9.70 10.78 -3.89
C ALA A 88 9.00 10.59 -5.26
N GLU A 89 8.60 11.68 -5.91
CA GLU A 89 7.99 11.65 -7.24
C GLU A 89 8.96 11.08 -8.29
N LEU A 90 10.21 11.51 -8.29
CA LEU A 90 11.23 11.04 -9.23
C LEU A 90 11.49 9.53 -9.09
N ILE A 91 11.57 9.02 -7.86
CA ILE A 91 11.76 7.59 -7.62
C ILE A 91 10.58 6.77 -8.18
N LEU A 92 9.34 7.20 -7.91
CA LEU A 92 8.15 6.48 -8.36
C LEU A 92 7.98 6.53 -9.89
N THR A 93 8.38 7.63 -10.52
CA THR A 93 8.27 7.86 -11.98
C THR A 93 9.52 7.45 -12.77
N ASN A 94 10.53 6.83 -12.13
CA ASN A 94 11.84 6.51 -12.72
C ASN A 94 12.46 7.73 -13.43
N GLU A 95 12.52 8.87 -12.74
CA GLU A 95 13.21 10.09 -13.18
C GLU A 95 12.64 10.70 -14.47
N SER A 96 11.42 10.31 -14.87
CA SER A 96 10.71 10.84 -16.05
C SER A 96 9.43 11.60 -15.69
N PRO A 97 9.49 12.71 -14.93
CA PRO A 97 8.31 13.40 -14.43
C PRO A 97 7.42 14.01 -15.53
N GLN A 98 7.93 14.12 -16.76
CA GLN A 98 7.21 14.68 -17.91
C GLN A 98 6.28 13.67 -18.58
N LYS A 99 6.51 12.36 -18.40
CA LYS A 99 5.64 11.31 -18.96
C LYS A 99 4.83 10.70 -17.82
N PRO A 100 3.49 10.83 -17.82
CA PRO A 100 2.68 10.15 -16.81
C PRO A 100 2.84 8.64 -16.98
N LYS A 101 3.30 7.97 -15.93
CA LYS A 101 3.30 6.50 -15.89
C LYS A 101 1.87 6.01 -15.85
N THR A 102 1.58 5.06 -16.73
CA THR A 102 0.31 4.34 -16.82
C THR A 102 0.18 3.31 -15.70
N VAL A 103 -1.06 2.92 -15.41
CA VAL A 103 -1.36 1.86 -14.41
C VAL A 103 -0.63 0.55 -14.74
N LYS A 104 -0.50 0.21 -16.02
CA LYS A 104 0.21 -0.98 -16.48
C LYS A 104 1.71 -0.92 -16.17
N GLU A 105 2.35 0.21 -16.48
CA GLU A 105 3.78 0.41 -16.16
C GLU A 105 4.04 0.29 -14.65
N PHE A 106 3.11 0.77 -13.80
CA PHE A 106 3.19 0.56 -12.35
C PHE A 106 3.02 -0.92 -11.96
N SER A 107 2.06 -1.63 -12.53
CA SER A 107 1.86 -3.05 -12.26
C SER A 107 3.06 -3.90 -12.68
N ASP A 108 3.67 -3.60 -13.83
CA ASP A 108 4.83 -4.33 -14.36
C ASP A 108 6.07 -4.12 -13.46
N GLU A 109 6.25 -2.93 -12.89
CA GLU A 109 7.39 -2.63 -12.02
C GLU A 109 7.18 -3.00 -10.55
N TYR A 110 6.04 -2.63 -9.98
CA TYR A 110 5.76 -2.74 -8.54
C TYR A 110 4.96 -3.99 -8.16
N GLY A 111 4.42 -4.72 -9.14
CA GLY A 111 3.62 -5.93 -8.91
C GLY A 111 2.51 -5.68 -7.89
N ASP A 112 2.45 -6.50 -6.85
CA ASP A 112 1.46 -6.38 -5.78
C ASP A 112 1.53 -5.07 -5.00
N THR A 113 2.67 -4.35 -5.05
CA THR A 113 2.82 -3.05 -4.39
C THR A 113 2.34 -1.87 -5.22
N ALA A 114 2.01 -2.09 -6.51
CA ALA A 114 1.55 -1.06 -7.44
C ALA A 114 0.39 -0.18 -6.93
N PRO A 115 -0.73 -0.72 -6.40
CA PRO A 115 -1.82 0.13 -5.92
C PRO A 115 -1.38 1.09 -4.79
N PHE A 116 -0.45 0.66 -3.94
CA PHE A 116 0.08 1.49 -2.85
C PHE A 116 1.07 2.55 -3.36
N ALA A 117 1.91 2.20 -4.33
CA ALA A 117 2.83 3.12 -4.98
C ALA A 117 2.07 4.24 -5.74
N ILE A 118 1.02 3.88 -6.47
CA ILE A 118 0.15 4.83 -7.18
C ILE A 118 -0.59 5.74 -6.17
N SER A 119 -1.11 5.19 -5.08
CA SER A 119 -1.77 5.98 -4.02
C SER A 119 -0.79 6.97 -3.38
N LEU A 120 0.45 6.56 -3.11
CA LEU A 120 1.50 7.46 -2.60
C LEU A 120 1.83 8.59 -3.59
N LEU A 121 1.89 8.28 -4.89
CA LEU A 121 2.08 9.30 -5.93
C LEU A 121 0.93 10.31 -5.95
N ALA A 122 -0.32 9.85 -5.77
CA ALA A 122 -1.46 10.74 -5.62
C ALA A 122 -1.39 11.63 -4.37
N ASP A 123 -0.90 11.10 -3.23
CA ASP A 123 -0.62 11.89 -2.03
C ASP A 123 0.45 12.96 -2.28
N ILE A 124 1.49 12.64 -3.07
CA ILE A 124 2.52 13.60 -3.49
C ILE A 124 1.92 14.69 -4.38
N TYR A 125 1.14 14.33 -5.40
CA TYR A 125 0.46 15.30 -6.26
C TYR A 125 -0.47 16.22 -5.45
N ARG A 126 -1.20 15.67 -4.48
CA ARG A 126 -2.04 16.47 -3.58
C ARG A 126 -1.20 17.46 -2.76
N LYS A 127 -0.10 17.00 -2.15
CA LYS A 127 0.77 17.88 -1.32
C LYS A 127 1.53 18.92 -2.13
N THR A 128 1.71 18.69 -3.43
CA THR A 128 2.36 19.62 -4.36
C THR A 128 1.35 20.43 -5.18
N GLU A 129 0.11 20.56 -4.67
CA GLU A 129 -0.94 21.42 -5.22
C GLU A 129 -1.34 21.08 -6.67
N ARG A 130 -1.28 19.80 -7.05
CA ARG A 130 -1.70 19.25 -8.35
C ARG A 130 -2.92 18.33 -8.19
N PRO A 131 -4.10 18.85 -7.82
CA PRO A 131 -5.26 18.03 -7.44
C PRO A 131 -5.82 17.18 -8.59
N ASP A 132 -5.77 17.67 -9.83
CA ASP A 132 -6.29 16.94 -10.99
C ASP A 132 -5.52 15.63 -11.22
N LYS A 133 -4.17 15.71 -11.19
CA LYS A 133 -3.31 14.53 -11.23
C LYS A 133 -3.53 13.62 -10.03
N ALA A 134 -3.69 14.20 -8.83
CA ALA A 134 -3.97 13.42 -7.64
C ALA A 134 -5.25 12.59 -7.78
N LEU A 135 -6.33 13.18 -8.30
CA LEU A 135 -7.59 12.48 -8.58
C LEU A 135 -7.39 11.31 -9.53
N GLU A 136 -6.73 11.53 -10.67
CA GLU A 136 -6.42 10.49 -11.66
C GLU A 136 -5.72 9.28 -11.02
N TYR A 137 -4.65 9.53 -10.27
CA TYR A 137 -3.88 8.46 -9.63
C TYR A 137 -4.63 7.80 -8.45
N TYR A 138 -5.49 8.51 -7.72
CA TYR A 138 -6.35 7.85 -6.74
C TYR A 138 -7.35 6.89 -7.40
N TYR A 139 -7.99 7.29 -8.50
CA TYR A 139 -8.89 6.40 -9.26
C TYR A 139 -8.11 5.19 -9.81
N ALA A 140 -6.91 5.40 -10.34
CA ALA A 140 -6.03 4.32 -10.77
C ALA A 140 -5.65 3.36 -9.64
N SER A 141 -5.42 3.86 -8.42
CA SER A 141 -5.12 2.99 -7.27
C SER A 141 -6.31 2.10 -6.90
N LEU A 142 -7.54 2.64 -7.03
CA LEU A 142 -8.78 1.93 -6.71
C LEU A 142 -9.18 0.92 -7.79
N SER A 143 -8.80 1.12 -9.05
CA SER A 143 -9.02 0.13 -10.10
C SER A 143 -8.15 -1.12 -9.92
N LEU A 144 -6.97 -0.97 -9.30
CA LEU A 144 -6.11 -2.10 -8.93
C LEU A 144 -6.50 -2.71 -7.58
N ASN A 145 -6.84 -1.88 -6.59
CA ASN A 145 -7.18 -2.33 -5.25
C ASN A 145 -8.37 -1.54 -4.69
N PRO A 146 -9.60 -2.10 -4.73
CA PRO A 146 -10.78 -1.45 -4.19
C PRO A 146 -10.77 -1.35 -2.66
N PHE A 147 -9.83 -1.98 -1.95
CA PHE A 147 -9.75 -1.91 -0.48
C PHE A 147 -9.05 -0.66 0.05
N LEU A 148 -8.51 0.20 -0.83
CA LEU A 148 -7.83 1.44 -0.44
C LEU A 148 -8.81 2.56 -0.06
N TRP A 149 -9.36 2.47 1.15
CA TRP A 149 -10.27 3.49 1.68
C TRP A 149 -9.64 4.90 1.70
N SER A 150 -8.32 5.01 1.97
CA SER A 150 -7.60 6.28 1.95
C SER A 150 -7.74 7.00 0.60
N SER A 151 -7.53 6.27 -0.51
CA SER A 151 -7.69 6.79 -1.86
C SER A 151 -9.13 7.26 -2.10
N PHE A 152 -10.12 6.43 -1.78
CA PHE A 152 -11.54 6.81 -1.94
C PHE A 152 -11.90 8.06 -1.12
N SER A 153 -11.47 8.12 0.13
CA SER A 153 -11.69 9.26 1.01
C SER A 153 -11.03 10.53 0.48
N ASN A 154 -9.81 10.42 -0.05
CA ASN A 154 -9.06 11.55 -0.59
C ASN A 154 -9.71 12.09 -1.87
N ILE A 155 -10.26 11.23 -2.74
CA ILE A 155 -11.05 11.67 -3.90
C ILE A 155 -12.22 12.54 -3.44
N CYS A 156 -12.99 12.09 -2.44
CA CYS A 156 -14.11 12.87 -1.92
C CYS A 156 -13.68 14.22 -1.33
N LYS A 157 -12.56 14.25 -0.59
CA LYS A 157 -12.00 15.49 -0.02
C LYS A 157 -11.58 16.50 -1.09
N LEU A 158 -11.12 16.01 -2.23
CA LEU A 158 -10.74 16.81 -3.40
C LEU A 158 -11.94 17.21 -4.27
N GLY A 159 -13.18 16.92 -3.85
CA GLY A 159 -14.40 17.26 -4.59
C GLY A 159 -14.80 16.24 -5.66
N GLY A 160 -14.03 15.16 -5.82
CA GLY A 160 -14.40 14.06 -6.69
C GLY A 160 -15.66 13.32 -6.21
N LYS A 161 -16.41 12.77 -7.17
CA LYS A 161 -17.67 12.04 -6.92
C LYS A 161 -17.54 10.58 -7.38
N PRO A 162 -16.74 9.77 -6.68
CA PRO A 162 -16.52 8.37 -7.05
C PRO A 162 -17.82 7.58 -6.85
N ASP A 163 -18.19 6.77 -7.83
CA ASP A 163 -19.35 5.88 -7.75
C ASP A 163 -18.98 4.64 -6.90
N PRO A 164 -19.54 4.49 -5.68
CA PRO A 164 -19.20 3.37 -4.81
C PRO A 164 -19.60 2.03 -5.42
N GLU A 165 -20.72 1.99 -6.15
CA GLU A 165 -21.22 0.73 -6.71
C GLU A 165 -20.28 0.22 -7.79
N LYS A 166 -19.65 1.12 -8.57
CA LYS A 166 -18.65 0.75 -9.58
C LYS A 166 -17.30 0.34 -9.00
N ILE A 167 -16.87 0.99 -7.93
CA ILE A 167 -15.56 0.73 -7.33
C ILE A 167 -15.58 -0.57 -6.52
N PHE A 168 -16.64 -0.82 -5.75
CA PHE A 168 -16.73 -1.98 -4.86
C PHE A 168 -17.50 -3.17 -5.46
N GLN A 169 -17.55 -3.27 -6.80
CA GLN A 169 -18.19 -4.41 -7.48
C GLN A 169 -17.54 -5.74 -7.10
N ALA A 170 -18.36 -6.78 -6.99
CA ALA A 170 -17.92 -8.11 -6.58
C ALA A 170 -16.77 -8.66 -7.45
N GLY A 171 -16.75 -8.37 -8.75
CA GLY A 171 -15.68 -8.79 -9.67
C GLY A 171 -14.32 -8.18 -9.30
N HIS A 172 -14.26 -6.85 -9.14
CA HIS A 172 -13.02 -6.15 -8.75
C HIS A 172 -12.55 -6.56 -7.35
N VAL A 173 -13.49 -6.72 -6.43
CA VAL A 173 -13.23 -7.20 -5.06
C VAL A 173 -12.65 -8.62 -5.09
N GLN A 174 -13.20 -9.52 -5.91
CA GLN A 174 -12.71 -10.90 -6.02
C GLN A 174 -11.29 -10.95 -6.62
N GLN A 175 -11.03 -10.16 -7.65
CA GLN A 175 -9.70 -10.06 -8.26
C GLN A 175 -8.67 -9.58 -7.23
N ALA A 176 -8.97 -8.51 -6.50
CA ALA A 176 -8.10 -8.01 -5.44
C ALA A 176 -7.90 -9.02 -4.29
N MET A 177 -8.96 -9.75 -3.91
CA MET A 177 -8.84 -10.84 -2.93
C MET A 177 -7.91 -11.95 -3.39
N ASN A 178 -7.92 -12.30 -4.69
CA ASN A 178 -7.05 -13.33 -5.22
C ASN A 178 -5.58 -12.91 -5.13
N SER A 179 -5.26 -11.65 -5.42
CA SER A 179 -3.91 -11.08 -5.21
C SER A 179 -3.50 -11.03 -3.73
N VAL A 180 -4.45 -10.79 -2.81
CA VAL A 180 -4.14 -10.85 -1.36
C VAL A 180 -3.88 -12.29 -0.91
N LYS A 181 -4.63 -13.27 -1.42
CA LYS A 181 -4.45 -14.68 -1.08
C LYS A 181 -3.12 -15.23 -1.57
N SER A 182 -2.66 -14.85 -2.76
CA SER A 182 -1.32 -15.24 -3.22
C SER A 182 -0.23 -14.70 -2.27
N VAL A 183 -0.39 -13.50 -1.72
CA VAL A 183 0.57 -12.92 -0.75
C VAL A 183 0.48 -13.56 0.64
N LEU A 184 -0.70 -14.00 1.07
CA LEU A 184 -0.91 -14.61 2.40
C LEU A 184 -0.64 -16.12 2.44
N PHE A 185 -0.78 -16.82 1.32
CA PHE A 185 -0.72 -18.29 1.26
C PHE A 185 0.27 -18.86 0.24
N SER A 186 1.02 -18.04 -0.52
CA SER A 186 2.14 -18.58 -1.32
C SER A 186 3.35 -18.82 -0.41
N PRO A 187 3.86 -20.06 -0.32
CA PRO A 187 5.07 -20.33 0.43
C PRO A 187 6.36 -19.84 -0.27
N TYR A 188 6.31 -19.37 -1.53
CA TYR A 188 7.51 -18.94 -2.26
C TYR A 188 7.16 -17.89 -3.33
N ALA A 189 7.73 -16.69 -3.22
CA ALA A 189 7.91 -15.80 -4.37
C ALA A 189 9.40 -15.85 -4.73
N THR A 190 9.79 -16.87 -5.50
CA THR A 190 11.11 -16.96 -6.11
C THR A 190 11.05 -16.47 -7.55
N VAL A 191 12.08 -15.73 -7.91
CA VAL A 191 12.56 -15.40 -9.26
C VAL A 191 12.42 -16.59 -10.22
N GLY A 192 12.07 -16.29 -11.47
CA GLY A 192 11.49 -17.21 -12.43
C GLY A 192 12.27 -18.47 -12.79
N SER A 193 11.53 -19.49 -13.24
CA SER A 193 11.90 -20.40 -14.32
C SER A 193 10.61 -21.05 -14.86
N ASN A 194 10.48 -21.15 -16.18
CA ASN A 194 9.40 -21.86 -16.86
C ASN A 194 9.33 -23.34 -16.39
N SER A 195 8.12 -23.84 -16.12
CA SER A 195 7.63 -25.14 -16.63
C SER A 195 6.20 -25.43 -16.14
N LEU A 196 5.35 -25.85 -17.08
CA LEU A 196 4.02 -26.41 -16.85
C LEU A 196 4.11 -27.67 -15.98
N VAL A 197 3.37 -27.73 -14.87
CA VAL A 197 2.77 -28.98 -14.38
C VAL A 197 1.43 -28.66 -13.70
N THR A 198 0.35 -29.28 -14.18
CA THR A 198 -0.94 -29.33 -13.48
C THR A 198 -0.92 -30.46 -12.46
N PRO A 199 -1.61 -30.31 -11.32
CA PRO A 199 -2.44 -31.43 -10.88
C PRO A 199 -3.83 -31.01 -10.36
N LYS A 200 -4.83 -31.77 -10.81
CA LYS A 200 -6.16 -31.90 -10.22
C LYS A 200 -6.05 -32.56 -8.84
N THR A 201 -6.72 -32.04 -7.81
CA THR A 201 -7.57 -32.83 -6.89
C THR A 201 -8.33 -31.95 -5.88
N LYS A 202 -9.36 -32.55 -5.28
CA LYS A 202 -10.59 -31.97 -4.74
C LYS A 202 -10.48 -31.46 -3.29
N ASN A 203 -11.28 -30.41 -3.02
CA ASN A 203 -11.94 -29.98 -1.77
C ASN A 203 -11.32 -30.30 -0.39
N LYS A 204 -11.18 -29.24 0.41
CA LYS A 204 -11.88 -29.11 1.70
C LYS A 204 -12.09 -27.63 2.06
N GLU A 205 -13.34 -27.32 2.37
CA GLU A 205 -13.86 -25.99 2.69
C GLU A 205 -13.27 -25.48 4.02
N SER A 206 -12.82 -24.23 4.03
CA SER A 206 -12.86 -23.40 5.24
C SER A 206 -13.49 -22.05 4.87
N CYS A 207 -14.56 -21.73 5.60
CA CYS A 207 -15.48 -20.64 5.32
C CYS A 207 -14.88 -19.28 5.68
N THR A 208 -14.60 -18.46 4.67
CA THR A 208 -14.73 -16.99 4.75
C THR A 208 -15.55 -16.56 3.54
N SER A 209 -16.87 -16.68 3.64
CA SER A 209 -17.79 -16.40 2.55
C SER A 209 -17.66 -14.94 2.08
N LEU A 210 -17.62 -14.73 0.76
CA LEU A 210 -17.62 -13.41 0.10
C LEU A 210 -18.70 -12.46 0.66
N SER A 211 -19.81 -13.05 1.13
CA SER A 211 -20.91 -12.34 1.76
C SER A 211 -20.49 -11.61 3.03
N THR A 212 -19.50 -12.09 3.79
CA THR A 212 -19.04 -11.47 5.03
C THR A 212 -18.17 -10.24 4.76
N VAL A 213 -17.26 -10.29 3.77
CA VAL A 213 -16.45 -9.12 3.40
C VAL A 213 -17.30 -8.06 2.70
N SER A 214 -18.17 -8.46 1.78
CA SER A 214 -19.15 -7.55 1.15
C SER A 214 -20.09 -6.93 2.19
N ARG A 215 -20.51 -7.70 3.21
CA ARG A 215 -21.27 -7.16 4.36
C ARG A 215 -20.43 -6.23 5.23
N CYS A 216 -19.15 -6.49 5.49
CA CYS A 216 -18.30 -5.58 6.25
C CYS A 216 -18.10 -4.24 5.52
N PHE A 217 -17.89 -4.27 4.19
CA PHE A 217 -17.82 -3.06 3.38
C PHE A 217 -19.18 -2.35 3.30
N SER A 218 -20.27 -3.08 3.08
CA SER A 218 -21.64 -2.53 3.08
C SER A 218 -22.07 -1.98 4.44
N PHE A 219 -21.64 -2.62 5.53
CA PHE A 219 -21.89 -2.20 6.90
C PHE A 219 -21.08 -0.95 7.24
N SER A 220 -19.81 -0.90 6.83
CA SER A 220 -18.99 0.31 6.92
C SER A 220 -19.63 1.46 6.11
N LEU A 221 -20.05 1.21 4.87
CA LEU A 221 -20.76 2.17 4.01
C LEU A 221 -22.09 2.63 4.63
N ASN A 222 -22.87 1.75 5.26
CA ASN A 222 -24.13 2.10 5.95
C ASN A 222 -23.88 2.90 7.24
N LYS A 223 -22.83 2.58 8.00
CA LYS A 223 -22.42 3.36 9.18
C LYS A 223 -21.92 4.74 8.76
N ILE A 224 -21.23 4.83 7.63
CA ILE A 224 -20.79 6.08 6.99
C ILE A 224 -21.98 6.86 6.39
N ARG A 225 -22.99 6.21 5.82
CA ARG A 225 -24.24 6.86 5.34
C ARG A 225 -25.02 7.47 6.52
N ARG A 226 -25.10 6.76 7.66
CA ARG A 226 -25.67 7.28 8.92
C ARG A 226 -24.81 8.40 9.53
N ALA A 227 -23.48 8.31 9.44
CA ALA A 227 -22.57 9.36 9.90
C ALA A 227 -22.67 10.62 9.02
N LYS A 228 -22.73 10.48 7.69
CA LYS A 228 -23.00 11.58 6.75
C LYS A 228 -24.38 12.19 6.95
N HIS A 229 -25.43 11.41 7.19
CA HIS A 229 -26.76 11.96 7.50
C HIS A 229 -26.73 12.78 8.80
N LYS A 230 -26.01 12.33 9.84
CA LYS A 230 -25.81 13.11 11.08
C LYS A 230 -24.92 14.33 10.90
N PHE A 231 -23.92 14.28 10.01
CA PHE A 231 -23.00 15.40 9.74
C PHE A 231 -23.65 16.46 8.83
N ILE A 232 -24.41 16.04 7.82
CA ILE A 232 -25.19 16.91 6.93
C ILE A 232 -26.36 17.56 7.68
N CYS A 233 -27.07 16.84 8.57
CA CYS A 233 -28.07 17.46 9.45
C CYS A 233 -27.45 18.48 10.43
N LYS A 234 -26.22 18.26 10.91
CA LYS A 234 -25.52 19.22 11.77
C LYS A 234 -25.03 20.46 11.01
N LEU A 235 -24.57 20.34 9.76
CA LEU A 235 -24.25 21.50 8.93
C LEU A 235 -25.50 22.26 8.47
N SER A 236 -26.62 21.57 8.24
CA SER A 236 -27.89 22.22 7.87
C SER A 236 -28.55 22.97 9.04
N CYS A 237 -28.35 22.55 10.29
CA CYS A 237 -28.83 23.30 11.46
C CYS A 237 -27.90 24.48 11.82
N ALA A 238 -26.60 24.41 11.52
CA ALA A 238 -25.67 25.50 11.76
C ALA A 238 -25.86 26.70 10.80
N HIS A 239 -26.53 26.50 9.66
CA HIS A 239 -26.77 27.57 8.68
C HIS A 239 -28.14 28.28 8.82
N ILE A 240 -29.02 27.81 9.70
CA ILE A 240 -30.35 28.41 9.95
C ILE A 240 -30.35 29.30 11.22
N GLY A 241 -29.30 29.24 12.05
CA GLY A 241 -29.19 30.01 13.29
C GLY A 241 -28.41 31.34 13.19
N LEU A 242 -28.17 31.88 11.99
CA LEU A 242 -27.41 33.13 11.78
C LEU A 242 -28.18 34.21 11.01
N TYR A 243 -29.50 34.05 10.89
CA TYR A 243 -30.43 35.08 10.39
C TYR A 243 -31.75 35.05 11.18
N ILE A 244 -31.68 35.31 12.49
CA ILE A 244 -32.69 36.05 13.29
C ILE A 244 -31.91 36.79 14.38
#